data_AF-A0A951H6S4-F1
#
_entry.id   AF-A0A951H6S4-F1
#
_cell.length_a   1.000
_cell.length_b   1.000
_cell.length_c   1.000
_cell.angle_alpha   90.00
_cell.angle_beta   90.00
_cell.angle_gamma   90.00
#
_symmetry.space_group_name_H-M   'P 1'
#
loop_
_entity.id
_entity.type
_entity.pdbx_description
1 polymer ?
#
loop_
_entity_poly.entity_id
_entity_poly.type
_entity_poly.pdbx_seq_one_letter_code
_entity_poly.pdbx_strand_id
1 'polypeptide(L)' 'MEDPLKLRELAAWYREYAERTENPVIWEARLRMAEDLENEAALAEGDGAELALA' A
#
# COMPACT_ATOMS: atom_id res chain seq x y z
N MET A 1 6.17 8.24 10.75
CA MET A 1 5.99 7.85 9.34
C MET A 1 6.36 6.39 9.26
N GLU A 2 5.45 5.55 8.78
CA GLU A 2 5.75 4.13 8.56
C GLU A 2 6.79 4.00 7.43
N ASP A 3 7.54 2.91 7.44
CA ASP A 3 8.58 2.65 6.42
C ASP A 3 7.89 2.40 5.07
N PRO A 4 8.16 3.20 4.01
CA PRO A 4 7.53 3.03 2.70
C PRO A 4 7.69 1.60 2.14
N LEU A 5 8.80 0.93 2.45
CA LEU A 5 9.02 -0.46 2.02
C LEU A 5 8.00 -1.40 2.68
N LYS A 6 7.74 -1.25 3.98
CA LYS A 6 6.78 -2.09 4.71
C LYS A 6 5.35 -1.85 4.24
N LEU A 7 5.00 -0.61 3.92
CA LEU A 7 3.69 -0.29 3.34
C LEU A 7 3.48 -1.01 2.00
N ARG A 8 4.51 -1.05 1.15
CA ARG A 8 4.46 -1.81 -0.12
C ARG A 8 4.39 -3.31 0.07
N GLU A 9 5.17 -3.86 0.99
CA GLU A 9 5.09 -5.29 1.33
C GLU A 9 3.68 -5.67 1.80
N LEU A 10 3.06 -4.82 2.62
CA LEU A 10 1.70 -5.02 3.09
C LEU A 10 0.67 -4.91 1.95
N ALA A 11 0.82 -3.93 1.05
CA ALA A 11 -0.03 -3.80 -0.12
C ALA A 11 0.06 -5.03 -1.04
N ALA A 12 1.27 -5.51 -1.31
CA ALA A 12 1.50 -6.73 -2.09
C ALA A 12 0.83 -7.94 -1.44
N TRP A 13 0.94 -8.08 -0.12
CA TRP A 13 0.26 -9.12 0.64
C TRP A 13 -1.27 -9.04 0.51
N TYR A 14 -1.86 -7.85 0.60
CA TYR A 14 -3.30 -7.67 0.41
C TYR A 14 -3.77 -8.07 -0.99
N ARG A 15 -3.00 -7.75 -2.04
CA ARG A 15 -3.30 -8.17 -3.42
C ARG A 15 -3.23 -9.67 -3.58
N GLU A 16 -2.19 -10.34 -3.09
CA GLU A 16 -2.07 -11.80 -3.16
C GLU A 16 -3.22 -12.48 -2.38
N TYR A 17 -3.56 -11.96 -1.21
CA TYR A 17 -4.60 -12.55 -0.37
C TYR A 17 -6.02 -12.24 -0.85
N ALA A 18 -6.21 -11.18 -1.65
CA ALA A 18 -7.46 -10.92 -2.34
C ALA A 18 -7.80 -12.05 -3.31
N GLU A 19 -6.84 -12.54 -4.10
CA GLU A 19 -7.05 -13.63 -5.06
C GLU A 19 -7.52 -14.95 -4.41
N ARG A 20 -7.33 -15.11 -3.10
CA ARG A 20 -7.72 -16.31 -2.34
C ARG A 20 -9.15 -16.28 -1.82
N THR A 21 -9.92 -15.21 -2.07
CA THR A 21 -11.30 -15.10 -1.59
C THR A 21 -12.32 -15.22 -2.71
N GLU A 22 -13.36 -16.02 -2.47
CA GLU A 22 -14.50 -16.15 -3.39
C GLU A 22 -15.57 -15.06 -3.16
N ASN A 23 -15.39 -14.20 -2.16
CA ASN A 23 -16.33 -13.13 -1.84
C ASN A 23 -15.92 -11.81 -2.53
N PRO A 24 -16.67 -11.33 -3.53
CA PRO A 24 -16.32 -10.13 -4.29
C PRO A 24 -16.16 -8.87 -3.44
N VAL A 25 -16.97 -8.72 -2.37
CA VAL A 25 -16.91 -7.56 -1.48
C VAL A 25 -15.60 -7.55 -0.69
N ILE A 26 -15.15 -8.73 -0.25
CA ILE A 26 -13.88 -8.87 0.47
C ILE A 26 -12.71 -8.67 -0.50
N TRP A 27 -12.82 -9.18 -1.73
CA TRP A 27 -11.83 -8.96 -2.79
C TRP A 27 -11.64 -7.46 -3.06
N GLU A 28 -12.73 -6.73 -3.32
CA GLU A 28 -12.69 -5.28 -3.59
C GLU A 28 -12.11 -4.48 -2.41
N ALA A 29 -12.53 -4.80 -1.18
CA ALA A 29 -12.04 -4.13 0.01
C ALA A 29 -10.52 -4.30 0.21
N ARG A 30 -9.98 -5.49 -0.10
CA ARG A 30 -8.54 -5.76 -0.02
C ARG A 30 -7.75 -5.02 -1.09
N LEU A 31 -8.28 -4.92 -2.30
CA LEU A 31 -7.63 -4.14 -3.36
C LEU A 31 -7.59 -2.65 -3.02
N ARG A 32 -8.67 -2.10 -2.47
CA ARG A 32 -8.70 -0.69 -2.03
C ARG A 32 -7.66 -0.43 -0.93
N MET A 33 -7.57 -1.32 0.06
CA MET A 33 -6.55 -1.22 1.11
C MET A 33 -5.12 -1.26 0.54
N ALA A 34 -4.86 -2.13 -0.45
CA ALA A 34 -3.55 -2.17 -1.10
C ALA A 34 -3.21 -0.85 -1.82
N GLU A 35 -4.19 -0.25 -2.51
CA GLU A 35 -4.02 1.05 -3.18
C GLU A 35 -3.76 2.19 -2.17
N ASP A 36 -4.50 2.23 -1.06
CA ASP A 36 -4.30 3.22 0.00
C ASP A 36 -2.87 3.14 0.58
N LEU A 37 -2.37 1.92 0.86
CA LEU A 37 -1.02 1.69 1.35
C LEU A 37 0.07 2.09 0.34
N GLU A 38 -0.15 1.82 -0.96
CA GLU A 38 0.77 2.24 -2.03
C GLU A 38 0.83 3.77 -2.14
N ASN A 39 -0.31 4.45 -1.99
CA ASN A 39 -0.37 5.90 -1.96
C ASN A 39 0.34 6.48 -0.74
N GLU A 40 0.13 5.91 0.45
CA GLU A 40 0.84 6.31 1.66
C GLU A 40 2.35 6.14 1.53
N ALA A 41 2.81 5.02 0.95
CA ALA A 41 4.22 4.79 0.66
C ALA A 41 4.79 5.85 -0.29
N ALA A 42 4.07 6.18 -1.35
CA ALA A 42 4.47 7.19 -2.32
C ALA A 42 4.54 8.59 -1.71
N LEU A 43 3.61 8.94 -0.82
CA LEU A 43 3.62 10.21 -0.08
C LEU A 43 4.82 10.28 0.87
N ALA A 44 5.07 9.23 1.63
CA ALA A 44 6.21 9.18 2.56
C ALA A 44 7.56 9.29 1.84
N GLU A 45 7.67 8.77 0.62
CA GLU A 45 8.85 8.97 -0.23
C GLU A 45 8.94 10.36 -0.83
N GLY A 46 7.82 10.94 -1.23
CA GLY A 46 7.74 12.32 -1.73
C GLY A 46 8.20 13.33 -0.66
N ASP A 47 7.69 13.18 0.57
CA ASP A 47 8.10 13.99 1.73
C ASP A 47 9.59 13.79 2.08
N GLY A 48 10.10 12.57 1.94
CA GLY A 48 11.52 12.26 2.14
C GLY A 48 12.44 12.84 1.06
N ALA A 49 11.98 12.92 -0.19
CA ALA A 49 12.72 13.49 -1.31
C ALA A 49 12.83 15.02 -1.21
N GLU A 50 11.80 15.69 -0.71
CA GLU A 50 11.82 17.15 -0.48
C GLU A 50 12.77 17.54 0.67
N LEU A 51 12.84 16.73 1.74
CA LEU A 51 13.82 16.90 2.83
C LEU A 51 15.26 16.53 2.44
N ALA A 52 15.48 15.64 1.48
CA ALA A 52 16.82 15.23 1.04
C ALA A 52 17.47 16.21 0.05
N LEU A 53 16.70 17.14 -0.52
CA LEU A 53 17.15 18.16 -1.48
C LEU A 53 17.26 19.57 -0.88
N ALA A 54 16.92 19.75 0.39
CA ALA A 54 17.00 21.01 1.16
C ALA A 54 18.26 21.08 2.03
#